data_AF-A0A924JN99-F1
#
_entry.id   AF-A0A924JN99-F1
#
_cell.length_a   1.000
_cell.length_b   1.000
_cell.length_c   1.000
_cell.angle_alpha   90.00
_cell.angle_beta   90.00
_cell.angle_gamma   90.00
#
_symmetry.space_group_name_H-M   'P 1'
#
loop_
_entity.id
_entity.type
_entity.pdbx_description
1 polymer ?
#
loop_
_entity_poly.entity_id
_entity_poly.type
_entity_poly.pdbx_seq_one_letter_code
_entity_poly.pdbx_strand_id
1 'polypeptide(L)'
;MTCSPPLPHTPSPARASLTGRQRAAQLAALDTAQALAAARGCPDAWYRVQALASVAVHAAAPEALAILDEAARESRSCPDVYGTVAVMAWPIAVALRLGCFPFADRELARVLALAPSVEPAASRAFALQTLWSGCFAAAPRHAGPVWATIQACCPPDRHWRAARLYRHVAERSEAHQSGAAARVLRAMPEGPARRKLARRLGLA
;
A
#
# COMPACT_ATOMS: atom_id res chain seq x y z
N MET A 1 -12.11 22.51 -24.99
CA MET A 1 -11.12 21.41 -24.96
C MET A 1 -9.91 21.89 -24.19
N THR A 2 -9.82 21.59 -22.90
CA THR A 2 -8.68 21.96 -22.06
C THR A 2 -7.74 20.76 -21.97
N CYS A 3 -6.61 20.83 -22.66
CA CYS A 3 -5.50 19.88 -22.47
C CYS A 3 -5.10 19.90 -21.00
N SER A 4 -5.20 18.76 -20.32
CA SER A 4 -4.61 18.61 -18.99
C SER A 4 -3.09 18.75 -19.12
N PRO A 5 -2.42 19.50 -18.23
CA PRO A 5 -0.96 19.55 -18.24
C PRO A 5 -0.40 18.15 -18.00
N PRO A 6 0.75 17.80 -18.62
CA PRO A 6 1.42 16.54 -18.32
C PRO A 6 1.71 16.49 -16.81
N LEU A 7 1.35 15.36 -16.19
CA LEU A 7 1.70 15.10 -14.79
C LEU A 7 3.22 15.32 -14.62
N PRO A 8 3.67 16.00 -13.55
CA PRO A 8 5.10 16.16 -13.31
C PRO A 8 5.72 14.75 -13.31
N HIS A 9 6.63 14.52 -14.25
CA HIS A 9 7.41 13.30 -14.29
C HIS A 9 8.13 13.20 -12.96
N THR A 10 7.72 12.28 -12.09
CA THR A 10 8.57 11.86 -10.97
C THR A 10 9.90 11.47 -11.59
N PRO A 11 11.02 12.11 -11.21
CA PRO A 11 12.32 11.79 -11.78
C PRO A 11 12.55 10.29 -11.65
N SER A 12 13.12 9.68 -12.70
CA SER A 12 13.49 8.27 -12.66
C SER A 12 14.29 8.01 -11.38
N PRO A 13 13.96 6.95 -10.64
CA PRO A 13 14.62 6.68 -9.38
C PRO A 13 16.12 6.56 -9.60
N ALA A 14 16.90 7.09 -8.66
CA ALA A 14 18.34 6.99 -8.72
C ALA A 14 18.71 5.51 -8.79
N ARG A 15 19.63 5.15 -9.71
CA ARG A 15 20.11 3.77 -9.84
C ARG A 15 20.61 3.22 -8.49
N ALA A 16 21.23 4.08 -7.68
CA ALA A 16 21.65 3.78 -6.33
C ALA A 16 20.50 3.28 -5.42
N SER A 17 19.29 3.83 -5.53
CA SER A 17 18.11 3.39 -4.77
C SER A 17 17.65 2.00 -5.17
N LEU A 18 17.68 1.68 -6.47
CA LEU A 18 17.34 0.34 -6.97
C LEU A 18 18.34 -0.69 -6.46
N THR A 19 19.63 -0.41 -6.62
CA THR A 19 20.71 -1.27 -6.17
C THR A 19 20.71 -1.42 -4.65
N GLY A 20 20.54 -0.32 -3.90
CA GLY A 20 20.50 -0.33 -2.44
C GLY A 20 19.33 -1.15 -1.90
N ARG A 21 18.13 -0.99 -2.46
CA ARG A 21 16.96 -1.80 -2.06
C ARG A 21 17.17 -3.28 -2.35
N GLN A 22 17.69 -3.62 -3.53
CA GLN A 22 17.97 -5.01 -3.89
C GLN A 22 19.01 -5.62 -2.95
N ARG A 23 20.09 -4.89 -2.67
CA ARG A 23 21.16 -5.34 -1.78
C ARG A 23 20.68 -5.50 -0.34
N ALA A 24 19.86 -4.58 0.17
CA ALA A 24 19.24 -4.71 1.48
C ALA A 24 18.40 -6.00 1.57
N ALA A 25 17.59 -6.31 0.54
CA ALA A 25 16.79 -7.53 0.52
C ALA A 25 17.63 -8.82 0.47
N GLN A 26 18.76 -8.81 -0.25
CA GLN A 26 19.67 -9.96 -0.34
C GLN A 26 20.40 -10.22 0.99
N LEU A 27 20.75 -9.15 1.70
CA LEU A 27 21.53 -9.24 2.94
C LEU A 27 20.66 -9.43 4.19
N ALA A 28 19.37 -9.09 4.14
CA ALA A 28 18.52 -9.00 5.33
C ALA A 28 18.54 -10.23 6.23
N ALA A 29 18.58 -11.45 5.65
CA ALA A 29 18.60 -12.69 6.42
C ALA A 29 20.00 -13.14 6.86
N LEU A 30 21.06 -12.55 6.29
CA LEU A 30 22.45 -12.98 6.46
C LEU A 30 23.25 -12.02 7.35
N ASP A 31 23.03 -10.72 7.17
CA ASP A 31 23.74 -9.64 7.85
C ASP A 31 22.81 -8.41 7.94
N THR A 32 22.04 -8.34 9.03
CA THR A 32 21.10 -7.24 9.29
C THR A 32 21.79 -5.88 9.28
N ALA A 33 23.03 -5.79 9.78
CA ALA A 33 23.76 -4.53 9.86
C ALA A 33 24.14 -4.00 8.47
N GLN A 34 24.69 -4.85 7.60
CA GLN A 34 24.97 -4.45 6.22
C GLN A 34 23.69 -4.20 5.42
N ALA A 35 22.62 -4.96 5.68
CA ALA A 35 21.33 -4.73 5.05
C ALA A 35 20.75 -3.37 5.41
N LEU A 36 20.86 -2.94 6.68
CA LEU A 36 20.47 -1.60 7.13
C LEU A 36 21.31 -0.51 6.49
N ALA A 37 22.63 -0.70 6.40
CA ALA A 37 23.50 0.24 5.72
C ALA A 37 23.08 0.43 4.24
N ALA A 38 22.79 -0.67 3.54
CA ALA A 38 22.29 -0.62 2.16
C ALA A 38 20.91 0.04 2.04
N ALA A 39 20.01 -0.23 2.98
CA ALA A 39 18.69 0.42 3.02
C ALA A 39 18.80 1.93 3.22
N ARG A 40 19.58 2.37 4.21
CA ARG A 40 19.82 3.79 4.53
C ARG A 40 20.55 4.52 3.41
N GLY A 41 21.41 3.83 2.67
CA GLY A 41 22.09 4.35 1.49
C GLY A 41 21.18 4.59 0.27
N CYS A 42 19.90 4.19 0.31
CA CYS A 42 18.95 4.50 -0.76
C CYS A 42 18.56 5.99 -0.70
N PRO A 43 18.88 6.83 -1.71
CA PRO A 43 18.54 8.26 -1.67
C PRO A 43 17.04 8.51 -1.80
N ASP A 44 16.33 7.71 -2.59
CA ASP A 44 14.88 7.86 -2.77
C ASP A 44 14.10 7.27 -1.60
N ALA A 45 13.33 8.11 -0.90
CA ALA A 45 12.54 7.71 0.27
C ALA A 45 11.63 6.50 -0.02
N TRP A 46 11.02 6.46 -1.21
CA TRP A 46 10.18 5.32 -1.64
C TRP A 46 10.91 3.98 -1.54
N TYR A 47 12.17 3.93 -1.98
CA TYR A 47 12.97 2.71 -2.00
C TYR A 47 13.59 2.43 -0.64
N ARG A 48 14.01 3.48 0.07
CA ARG A 48 14.55 3.39 1.43
C ARG A 48 13.55 2.77 2.40
N VAL A 49 12.29 3.23 2.40
CA VAL A 49 11.23 2.68 3.27
C VAL A 49 10.96 1.21 2.97
N GLN A 50 10.93 0.82 1.69
CA GLN A 50 10.75 -0.57 1.29
C GLN A 50 11.93 -1.44 1.71
N ALA A 51 13.16 -0.93 1.56
CA ALA A 51 14.37 -1.61 1.96
C ALA A 51 14.39 -1.83 3.49
N LEU A 52 14.10 -0.79 4.28
CA LEU A 52 14.00 -0.89 5.74
C LEU A 52 12.95 -1.92 6.16
N ALA A 53 11.76 -1.91 5.54
CA ALA A 53 10.73 -2.90 5.82
C ALA A 53 11.21 -4.33 5.48
N SER A 54 11.94 -4.54 4.39
CA SER A 54 12.55 -5.84 4.07
C SER A 54 13.55 -6.30 5.12
N VAL A 55 14.35 -5.39 5.67
CA VAL A 55 15.30 -5.73 6.73
C VAL A 55 14.57 -6.08 8.03
N ALA A 56 13.54 -5.32 8.41
CA ALA A 56 12.76 -5.55 9.62
C ALA A 56 12.14 -6.97 9.69
N VAL A 57 11.87 -7.62 8.55
CA VAL A 57 11.35 -9.00 8.50
C VAL A 57 12.29 -10.00 9.18
N HIS A 58 13.60 -9.74 9.15
CA HIS A 58 14.64 -10.67 9.61
C HIS A 58 15.31 -10.24 10.93
N ALA A 59 14.99 -9.05 11.43
CA ALA A 59 15.56 -8.51 12.66
C ALA A 59 14.90 -9.10 13.92
N ALA A 60 15.61 -9.07 15.05
CA ALA A 60 15.03 -9.43 16.34
C ALA A 60 13.92 -8.44 16.74
N ALA A 61 12.92 -8.88 17.51
CA ALA A 61 11.69 -8.09 17.72
C ALA A 61 11.89 -6.61 18.16
N PRO A 62 12.78 -6.28 19.14
CA PRO A 62 13.02 -4.88 19.50
C PRO A 62 13.66 -4.07 18.37
N GLU A 63 14.57 -4.69 17.63
CA GLU A 63 15.26 -4.08 16.50
C GLU A 63 14.30 -3.90 15.31
N ALA A 64 13.47 -4.89 15.01
CA ALA A 64 12.46 -4.83 13.97
C ALA A 64 11.52 -3.64 14.19
N LEU A 65 11.05 -3.41 15.42
CA LEU A 65 10.21 -2.25 15.73
C LEU A 65 10.95 -0.92 15.50
N ALA A 66 12.21 -0.82 15.92
CA ALA A 66 13.02 0.37 15.69
C ALA A 66 13.22 0.67 14.19
N ILE A 67 13.46 -0.38 13.39
CA ILE A 67 13.58 -0.27 11.92
C ILE A 67 12.25 0.15 11.30
N LEU A 68 11.12 -0.36 11.78
CA LEU A 68 9.79 0.02 11.33
C LEU A 68 9.46 1.47 11.67
N ASP A 69 9.83 1.96 12.86
CA ASP A 69 9.71 3.38 13.23
C ASP A 69 10.61 4.28 12.37
N GLU A 70 11.82 3.83 12.01
CA GLU A 70 12.66 4.51 11.02
C GLU A 70 11.96 4.56 9.65
N ALA A 71 11.45 3.45 9.14
CA ALA A 71 10.73 3.39 7.88
C ALA A 71 9.49 4.32 7.87
N ALA A 72 8.75 4.39 8.97
CA ALA A 72 7.62 5.31 9.11
C ALA A 72 8.05 6.78 9.06
N ARG A 73 9.17 7.15 9.71
CA ARG A 73 9.74 8.50 9.62
C ARG A 73 10.18 8.83 8.20
N GLU A 74 10.90 7.91 7.55
CA GLU A 74 11.41 8.09 6.18
C GLU A 74 10.30 8.23 5.13
N SER A 75 9.11 7.67 5.37
CA SER A 75 7.95 7.85 4.48
C SER A 75 7.52 9.31 4.30
N ARG A 76 7.86 10.18 5.26
CA ARG A 76 7.57 11.62 5.23
C ARG A 76 8.49 12.38 4.29
N SER A 77 9.61 11.77 3.90
CA SER A 77 10.57 12.31 2.94
C SER A 77 10.19 11.98 1.49
N CYS A 78 9.04 11.32 1.26
CA CYS A 78 8.51 11.17 -0.09
C CYS A 78 8.11 12.54 -0.67
N PRO A 79 8.31 12.79 -1.98
CA PRO A 79 8.02 14.09 -2.58
C PRO A 79 6.54 14.50 -2.56
N ASP A 80 5.64 13.54 -2.44
CA ASP A 80 4.20 13.77 -2.45
C ASP A 80 3.45 12.83 -1.48
N VAL A 81 2.19 13.19 -1.21
CA VAL A 81 1.32 12.42 -0.31
C VAL A 81 1.02 11.02 -0.86
N TYR A 82 0.95 10.88 -2.19
CA TYR A 82 0.83 9.59 -2.85
C TYR A 82 1.95 8.63 -2.40
N GLY A 83 3.19 9.09 -2.48
CA GLY A 83 4.39 8.40 -2.07
C GLY A 83 4.31 7.97 -0.62
N THR A 84 4.00 8.91 0.28
CA THR A 84 3.86 8.66 1.72
C THR A 84 2.79 7.60 2.02
N VAL A 85 1.59 7.69 1.42
CA VAL A 85 0.50 6.74 1.69
C VAL A 85 0.82 5.36 1.13
N ALA A 86 1.24 5.30 -0.14
CA ALA A 86 1.42 4.01 -0.82
C ALA A 86 2.63 3.24 -0.27
N VAL A 87 3.75 3.91 0.02
CA VAL A 87 4.97 3.23 0.52
C VAL A 87 4.80 2.65 1.92
N MET A 88 3.88 3.18 2.72
CA MET A 88 3.61 2.68 4.06
C MET A 88 2.95 1.29 4.08
N ALA A 89 2.45 0.81 2.94
CA ALA A 89 1.95 -0.55 2.80
C ALA A 89 2.99 -1.62 3.18
N TRP A 90 4.28 -1.36 2.97
CA TRP A 90 5.36 -2.28 3.30
C TRP A 90 5.61 -2.39 4.81
N PRO A 91 5.98 -1.31 5.54
CA PRO A 91 6.22 -1.41 6.98
C PRO A 91 4.95 -1.83 7.75
N ILE A 92 3.75 -1.39 7.35
CA ILE A 92 2.50 -1.84 7.99
C ILE A 92 2.30 -3.35 7.79
N ALA A 93 2.48 -3.87 6.57
CA ALA A 93 2.34 -5.31 6.33
C ALA A 93 3.37 -6.14 7.11
N VAL A 94 4.61 -5.65 7.25
CA VAL A 94 5.63 -6.32 8.06
C VAL A 94 5.27 -6.30 9.54
N ALA A 95 4.88 -5.14 10.08
CA ALA A 95 4.44 -5.01 11.47
C ALA A 95 3.28 -5.97 11.79
N LEU A 96 2.30 -6.08 10.88
CA LEU A 96 1.18 -7.00 11.03
C LEU A 96 1.62 -8.48 11.08
N ARG A 97 2.59 -8.89 10.24
CA ARG A 97 3.13 -10.26 10.25
C ARG A 97 3.93 -10.57 11.52
N LEU A 98 4.65 -9.58 12.03
CA LEU A 98 5.46 -9.71 13.26
C LEU A 98 4.63 -9.57 14.54
N GLY A 99 3.32 -9.29 14.45
CA GLY A 99 2.45 -9.07 15.61
C GLY A 99 2.65 -7.71 16.29
N CYS A 100 3.34 -6.76 15.66
CA CYS A 100 3.54 -5.40 16.15
C CYS A 100 2.29 -4.52 15.92
N PHE A 101 1.13 -4.96 16.42
CA PHE A 101 -0.17 -4.32 16.17
C PHE A 101 -0.22 -2.83 16.59
N PRO A 102 0.32 -2.40 17.75
CA PRO A 102 0.27 -0.98 18.13
C PRO A 102 0.94 -0.05 17.10
N PHE A 103 2.06 -0.48 16.50
CA PHE A 103 2.69 0.25 15.41
C PHE A 103 1.79 0.26 14.16
N ALA A 104 1.30 -0.92 13.77
CA ALA A 104 0.50 -1.07 12.56
C ALA A 104 -0.76 -0.20 12.62
N ASP A 105 -1.49 -0.22 13.74
CA ASP A 105 -2.72 0.54 13.94
C ASP A 105 -2.46 2.05 13.92
N ARG A 106 -1.43 2.51 14.64
CA ARG A 106 -1.03 3.93 14.67
C ARG A 106 -0.69 4.45 13.28
N GLU A 107 0.18 3.74 12.56
CA GLU A 107 0.61 4.18 11.24
C GLU A 107 -0.48 4.02 10.18
N LEU A 108 -1.31 2.98 10.28
CA LEU A 108 -2.46 2.79 9.40
C LEU A 108 -3.47 3.94 9.55
N ALA A 109 -3.84 4.29 10.78
CA ALA A 109 -4.73 5.42 11.04
C ALA A 109 -4.17 6.72 10.46
N ARG A 110 -2.86 6.97 10.65
CA ARG A 110 -2.19 8.17 10.12
C ARG A 110 -2.26 8.24 8.59
N VAL A 111 -1.92 7.15 7.88
CA VAL A 111 -1.90 7.20 6.40
C VAL A 111 -3.30 7.21 5.79
N LEU A 112 -4.29 6.60 6.45
CA LEU A 112 -5.68 6.69 6.01
C LEU A 112 -6.24 8.10 6.15
N ALA A 113 -5.84 8.85 7.18
CA ALA A 113 -6.20 10.27 7.31
C ALA A 113 -5.64 11.13 6.17
N LEU A 114 -4.50 10.73 5.57
CA LEU A 114 -3.89 11.44 4.43
C LEU A 114 -4.51 11.04 3.08
N ALA A 115 -5.03 9.83 2.96
CA ALA A 115 -5.50 9.27 1.70
C ALA A 115 -6.48 10.16 0.89
N PRO A 116 -7.45 10.90 1.49
CA PRO A 116 -8.33 11.80 0.74
C PRO A 116 -7.60 12.90 -0.04
N SER A 117 -6.42 13.33 0.43
CA SER A 117 -5.64 14.41 -0.17
C SER A 117 -4.75 13.97 -1.34
N VAL A 118 -4.66 12.66 -1.60
CA VAL A 118 -3.88 12.12 -2.71
C VAL A 118 -4.56 12.45 -4.03
N GLU A 119 -3.89 13.21 -4.89
CA GLU A 119 -4.31 13.48 -6.26
C GLU A 119 -3.25 13.02 -7.29
N PRO A 120 -3.63 12.69 -8.53
CA PRO A 120 -5.01 12.55 -9.02
C PRO A 120 -5.75 11.37 -8.36
N ALA A 121 -7.09 11.34 -8.45
CA ALA A 121 -7.92 10.23 -7.97
C ALA A 121 -7.44 8.82 -8.39
N ALA A 122 -6.78 8.71 -9.55
CA ALA A 122 -6.16 7.47 -10.01
C ALA A 122 -4.97 7.04 -9.12
N SER A 123 -4.14 7.98 -8.66
CA SER A 123 -3.05 7.73 -7.71
C SER A 123 -3.58 7.36 -6.33
N ARG A 124 -4.66 8.01 -5.88
CA ARG A 124 -5.35 7.65 -4.64
C ARG A 124 -5.86 6.21 -4.65
N ALA A 125 -6.53 5.81 -5.72
CA ALA A 125 -7.00 4.44 -5.90
C ALA A 125 -5.84 3.43 -5.89
N PHE A 126 -4.70 3.76 -6.50
CA PHE A 126 -3.54 2.87 -6.48
C PHE A 126 -2.90 2.78 -5.09
N ALA A 127 -2.73 3.90 -4.39
CA ALA A 127 -2.17 3.93 -3.05
C ALA A 127 -2.99 3.07 -2.07
N LEU A 128 -4.32 3.24 -2.09
CA LEU A 128 -5.23 2.44 -1.28
C LEU A 128 -5.27 0.97 -1.71
N GLN A 129 -5.11 0.66 -3.01
CA GLN A 129 -4.98 -0.74 -3.47
C GLN A 129 -3.75 -1.42 -2.86
N THR A 130 -2.61 -0.73 -2.86
CA THR A 130 -1.34 -1.23 -2.33
C THR A 130 -1.46 -1.46 -0.82
N LEU A 131 -2.00 -0.48 -0.10
CA LEU A 131 -2.22 -0.56 1.35
C LEU A 131 -3.19 -1.69 1.72
N TRP A 132 -4.33 -1.78 1.02
CA TRP A 132 -5.32 -2.85 1.24
C TRP A 132 -4.70 -4.22 0.99
N SER A 133 -3.93 -4.38 -0.09
CA SER A 133 -3.29 -5.66 -0.43
C SER A 133 -2.27 -6.07 0.64
N GLY A 134 -1.48 -5.13 1.15
CA GLY A 134 -0.52 -5.38 2.22
C GLY A 134 -1.20 -5.81 3.52
N CYS A 135 -2.22 -5.07 3.94
CA CYS A 135 -3.00 -5.40 5.14
C CYS A 135 -3.75 -6.74 4.99
N PHE A 136 -4.40 -6.96 3.85
CA PHE A 136 -5.19 -8.16 3.60
C PHE A 136 -4.32 -9.42 3.58
N ALA A 137 -3.15 -9.36 2.94
CA ALA A 137 -2.23 -10.50 2.90
C ALA A 137 -1.58 -10.79 4.26
N ALA A 138 -1.31 -9.77 5.08
CA ALA A 138 -0.66 -9.94 6.37
C ALA A 138 -1.64 -10.31 7.50
N ALA A 139 -2.79 -9.64 7.56
CA ALA A 139 -3.82 -9.86 8.57
C ALA A 139 -5.18 -9.31 8.07
N PRO A 140 -6.04 -10.14 7.44
CA PRO A 140 -7.27 -9.72 6.77
C PRO A 140 -8.17 -8.75 7.57
N ARG A 141 -8.24 -8.91 8.90
CA ARG A 141 -9.01 -8.01 9.78
C ARG A 141 -8.58 -6.54 9.70
N HIS A 142 -7.31 -6.26 9.44
CA HIS A 142 -6.78 -4.88 9.33
C HIS A 142 -7.02 -4.26 7.95
N ALA A 143 -7.52 -5.02 6.97
CA ALA A 143 -7.91 -4.46 5.68
C ALA A 143 -9.25 -3.72 5.74
N GLY A 144 -10.04 -3.89 6.80
CA GLY A 144 -11.36 -3.27 6.99
C GLY A 144 -11.32 -1.73 6.95
N PRO A 145 -10.48 -1.05 7.75
CA PRO A 145 -10.34 0.40 7.70
C PRO A 145 -9.92 0.94 6.33
N VAL A 146 -9.03 0.21 5.63
CA VAL A 146 -8.62 0.56 4.26
C VAL A 146 -9.81 0.44 3.31
N TRP A 147 -10.60 -0.64 3.43
CA TRP A 147 -11.80 -0.84 2.62
C TRP A 147 -12.84 0.26 2.82
N ALA A 148 -13.10 0.68 4.06
CA ALA A 148 -13.97 1.81 4.34
C ALA A 148 -13.47 3.11 3.68
N THR A 149 -12.16 3.35 3.71
CA THR A 149 -11.54 4.52 3.05
C THR A 149 -11.66 4.45 1.52
N ILE A 150 -11.52 3.26 0.93
CA ILE A 150 -11.75 3.03 -0.51
C ILE A 150 -13.19 3.38 -0.89
N GLN A 151 -14.17 2.98 -0.09
CA GLN A 151 -15.58 3.30 -0.32
C GLN A 151 -15.84 4.80 -0.28
N ALA A 152 -15.25 5.50 0.68
CA ALA A 152 -15.42 6.94 0.85
C ALA A 152 -14.73 7.76 -0.26
N CYS A 153 -13.53 7.37 -0.69
CA CYS A 153 -12.66 8.24 -1.50
C CYS A 153 -12.46 7.80 -2.95
N CYS A 154 -12.90 6.59 -3.32
CA CYS A 154 -12.72 6.00 -4.64
C CYS A 154 -14.06 5.51 -5.24
N PRO A 155 -14.96 6.42 -5.64
CA PRO A 155 -16.21 6.02 -6.30
C PRO A 155 -15.91 5.24 -7.60
N PRO A 156 -16.43 4.01 -7.76
CA PRO A 156 -15.98 3.09 -8.80
C PRO A 156 -16.32 3.55 -10.22
N ASP A 157 -17.35 4.37 -10.40
CA ASP A 157 -17.77 4.90 -11.71
C ASP A 157 -17.09 6.20 -12.12
N ARG A 158 -16.30 6.84 -11.25
CA ARG A 158 -15.61 8.09 -11.62
C ARG A 158 -14.31 7.86 -12.39
N HIS A 159 -13.66 6.71 -12.23
CA HIS A 159 -12.39 6.42 -12.90
C HIS A 159 -12.16 4.92 -13.05
N TRP A 160 -11.62 4.48 -14.20
CA TRP A 160 -11.40 3.05 -14.48
C TRP A 160 -10.51 2.35 -13.44
N ARG A 161 -9.55 3.08 -12.86
CA ARG A 161 -8.67 2.56 -11.80
C ARG A 161 -9.41 2.34 -10.47
N ALA A 162 -10.43 3.14 -10.16
CA ALA A 162 -11.31 2.88 -9.03
C ALA A 162 -12.15 1.61 -9.29
N ALA A 163 -12.77 1.46 -10.46
CA ALA A 163 -13.45 0.21 -10.83
C ALA A 163 -12.52 -1.02 -10.74
N ARG A 164 -11.27 -0.90 -11.20
CA ARG A 164 -10.26 -1.97 -11.11
C ARG A 164 -9.90 -2.31 -9.67
N LEU A 165 -9.81 -1.32 -8.78
CA LEU A 165 -9.57 -1.52 -7.35
C LEU A 165 -10.69 -2.36 -6.71
N TYR A 166 -11.96 -2.06 -6.97
CA TYR A 166 -13.08 -2.86 -6.43
C TYR A 166 -13.06 -4.29 -6.95
N ARG A 167 -12.76 -4.46 -8.24
CA ARG A 167 -12.56 -5.80 -8.82
C ARG A 167 -11.42 -6.54 -8.10
N HIS A 168 -10.28 -5.89 -7.88
CA HIS A 168 -9.13 -6.47 -7.18
C HIS A 168 -9.50 -6.92 -5.77
N VAL A 169 -10.22 -6.08 -5.02
CA VAL A 169 -10.72 -6.42 -3.68
C VAL A 169 -11.68 -7.62 -3.74
N ALA A 170 -12.62 -7.64 -4.69
CA ALA A 170 -13.56 -8.75 -4.86
C ALA A 170 -12.86 -10.07 -5.20
N GLU A 171 -11.98 -10.08 -6.21
CA GLU A 171 -11.24 -11.26 -6.67
C GLU A 171 -10.33 -11.81 -5.55
N ARG A 172 -9.62 -10.94 -4.83
CA ARG A 172 -8.76 -11.33 -3.69
C ARG A 172 -9.55 -11.85 -2.50
N SER A 173 -10.70 -11.24 -2.20
CA SER A 173 -11.54 -11.66 -1.08
C SER A 173 -12.20 -13.01 -1.37
N GLU A 174 -12.67 -13.24 -2.60
CA GLU A 174 -13.27 -14.52 -3.02
C GLU A 174 -12.27 -15.66 -2.94
N ALA A 175 -11.04 -15.42 -3.39
CA ALA A 175 -9.96 -16.40 -3.31
C ALA A 175 -9.61 -16.78 -1.86
N HIS A 176 -9.95 -15.92 -0.88
CA HIS A 176 -9.72 -16.19 0.54
C HIS A 176 -10.95 -16.78 1.24
N GLN A 177 -12.15 -16.36 0.85
CA GLN A 177 -13.41 -16.82 1.43
C GLN A 177 -14.51 -16.81 0.35
N SER A 178 -15.05 -17.99 0.05
CA SER A 178 -16.16 -18.12 -0.90
C SER A 178 -17.35 -17.23 -0.51
N GLY A 179 -17.92 -16.56 -1.51
CA GLY A 179 -19.02 -15.61 -1.33
C GLY A 179 -18.60 -14.21 -0.85
N ALA A 180 -17.31 -13.97 -0.62
CA ALA A 180 -16.83 -12.65 -0.22
C ALA A 180 -16.94 -11.61 -1.35
N ALA A 181 -16.87 -12.01 -2.62
CA ALA A 181 -17.08 -11.11 -3.75
C ALA A 181 -18.48 -10.49 -3.74
N ALA A 182 -19.49 -11.27 -3.32
CA ALA A 182 -20.86 -10.79 -3.22
C ALA A 182 -21.01 -9.68 -2.16
N ARG A 183 -20.23 -9.73 -1.07
CA ARG A 183 -20.18 -8.63 -0.08
C ARG A 183 -19.60 -7.35 -0.68
N VAL A 184 -18.53 -7.48 -1.47
CA VAL A 184 -17.93 -6.32 -2.17
C VAL A 184 -18.94 -5.69 -3.12
N LEU A 185 -19.65 -6.51 -3.92
CA LEU A 185 -20.71 -6.04 -4.81
C LEU A 185 -21.84 -5.32 -4.07
N ARG A 186 -22.35 -5.88 -2.98
CA ARG A 186 -23.42 -5.24 -2.18
C ARG A 186 -22.99 -3.90 -1.61
N ALA A 187 -21.71 -3.72 -1.33
CA ALA A 187 -21.17 -2.48 -0.80
C ALA A 187 -20.79 -1.46 -1.89
N MET A 188 -20.89 -1.83 -3.18
CA MET A 188 -20.73 -0.89 -4.28
C MET A 188 -22.01 -0.07 -4.50
N PRO A 189 -21.89 1.25 -4.76
CA PRO A 189 -23.00 2.04 -5.29
C PRO A 189 -23.59 1.40 -6.54
N GLU A 190 -24.90 1.61 -6.77
CA GLU A 190 -25.52 1.21 -8.03
C GLU A 190 -24.88 1.98 -9.20
N GLY A 191 -24.48 1.24 -10.25
CA GLY A 191 -23.81 1.86 -11.39
C GLY A 191 -23.17 0.89 -12.38
N PRO A 192 -22.63 1.41 -13.50
CA PRO A 192 -21.99 0.62 -14.54
C PRO A 192 -20.88 -0.30 -14.04
N ALA A 193 -20.02 0.18 -13.14
CA ALA A 193 -18.91 -0.59 -12.58
C ALA A 193 -19.42 -1.80 -11.77
N ARG A 194 -20.46 -1.61 -10.94
CA ARG A 194 -21.08 -2.70 -10.18
C ARG A 194 -21.69 -3.74 -11.11
N ARG A 195 -22.49 -3.33 -12.11
CA ARG A 195 -23.08 -4.25 -13.10
C ARG A 195 -22.02 -5.01 -13.90
N LYS A 196 -20.93 -4.34 -14.27
CA LYS A 196 -19.80 -4.98 -14.97
C LYS A 196 -19.10 -6.02 -14.08
N LEU A 197 -18.90 -5.71 -12.80
CA LEU A 197 -18.29 -6.65 -11.86
C LEU A 197 -19.23 -7.83 -11.57
N ALA A 198 -20.53 -7.59 -11.37
CA ALA A 198 -21.53 -8.64 -11.12
C ALA A 198 -21.56 -9.67 -12.27
N ARG A 199 -21.63 -9.20 -13.53
CA ARG A 199 -21.57 -10.06 -14.72
C ARG A 199 -20.28 -10.87 -14.78
N ARG A 200 -19.14 -10.25 -14.47
CA ARG A 200 -17.82 -10.94 -14.46
C ARG A 200 -17.76 -12.06 -13.42
N LEU A 201 -18.43 -11.89 -12.29
CA LEU A 201 -18.43 -12.84 -11.18
C LEU A 201 -19.54 -13.90 -11.29
N GLY A 202 -20.41 -13.84 -12.31
CA GLY A 202 -21.57 -14.73 -12.41
C GLY A 202 -22.62 -14.48 -11.31
N LEU A 203 -22.71 -13.24 -10.81
CA LEU A 203 -23.61 -12.82 -9.72
C LEU A 203 -24.68 -11.83 -10.20
N ALA A 204 -24.94 -11.81 -11.51
CA ALA A 204 -25.89 -10.93 -12.17
C ALA A 204 -27.15 -11.70 -12.57
#